data_AF-A0A535L6D8-F1
#
_entry.id   AF-A0A535L6D8-F1
#
_cell.length_a   1.000
_cell.length_b   1.000
_cell.length_c   1.000
_cell.angle_alpha   90.00
_cell.angle_beta   90.00
_cell.angle_gamma   90.00
#
_symmetry.space_group_name_H-M   'P 1'
#
loop_
_entity.id
_entity.type
_entity.pdbx_description
1 polymer ?
#
loop_
_entity_poly.entity_id
_entity_poly.type
_entity_poly.pdbx_seq_one_letter_code
_entity_poly.pdbx_strand_id
1 'polypeptide(L)'
;GAEFLVAPGLNSQLVEAARIRGLPILPGVFTASEVDEALRLGVEMLKLFPSEPLGPAYMSALLQPFPAARLVPTGGITAANAGAYLKAGAAAVAMGSSLFPGARIAAEGPRVVAPLVAEALAAVR
;
A
#
# COMPACT_ATOMS: atom_id res chain seq x y z
N GLY A 1 -5.68 7.95 -19.16
CA GLY A 1 -5.73 6.48 -19.14
C GLY A 1 -5.76 6.02 -17.71
N ALA A 2 -4.61 5.99 -17.04
CA ALA A 2 -4.55 5.83 -15.59
C ALA A 2 -5.11 7.05 -14.86
N GLU A 3 -5.76 6.82 -13.71
CA GLU A 3 -6.32 7.85 -12.83
C GLU A 3 -5.37 8.22 -11.67
N PHE A 4 -4.40 7.35 -11.37
CA PHE A 4 -3.36 7.59 -10.38
C PHE A 4 -2.11 6.75 -10.67
N LEU A 5 -1.01 7.06 -9.99
CA LEU A 5 0.28 6.39 -10.13
C LEU A 5 0.66 5.66 -8.83
N VAL A 6 1.41 4.56 -8.96
CA VAL A 6 2.02 3.84 -7.83
C VAL A 6 3.48 3.61 -8.16
N ALA A 7 4.38 3.89 -7.20
CA ALA A 7 5.80 3.60 -7.35
C ALA A 7 6.29 2.67 -6.22
N PRO A 8 7.31 1.83 -6.45
CA PRO A 8 7.87 0.97 -5.41
C PRO A 8 8.68 1.74 -4.36
N GLY A 9 9.15 2.96 -4.68
CA GLY A 9 9.91 3.83 -3.79
C GLY A 9 9.58 5.31 -4.03
N LEU A 10 10.24 6.19 -3.28
CA LEU A 10 10.08 7.63 -3.38
C LEU A 10 11.08 8.19 -4.40
N ASN A 11 10.58 8.97 -5.34
CA ASN A 11 11.40 9.72 -6.29
C ASN A 11 10.75 11.10 -6.48
N SER A 12 11.45 12.14 -6.02
CA SER A 12 10.95 13.52 -6.06
C SER A 12 10.65 14.02 -7.49
N GLN A 13 11.43 13.61 -8.47
CA GLN A 13 11.18 13.95 -9.88
C GLN A 13 9.90 13.30 -10.39
N LEU A 14 9.60 12.07 -9.95
CA LEU A 14 8.36 11.38 -10.31
C LEU A 14 7.15 12.03 -9.62
N VAL A 15 7.27 12.40 -8.35
CA VAL A 15 6.21 13.12 -7.62
C VAL A 15 5.91 14.45 -8.30
N GLU A 16 6.94 15.21 -8.67
CA GLU A 16 6.78 16.48 -9.37
C GLU A 16 6.13 16.29 -10.76
N ALA A 17 6.57 15.28 -11.52
CA ALA A 17 5.99 14.97 -12.82
C ALA A 17 4.50 14.56 -12.72
N ALA A 18 4.11 13.87 -11.64
CA ALA A 18 2.72 13.50 -11.36
C ALA A 18 1.90 14.75 -11.00
N ARG A 19 2.45 15.61 -10.13
CA ARG A 19 1.83 16.88 -9.72
C ARG A 19 1.56 17.81 -10.89
N ILE A 20 2.53 18.02 -11.79
CA ILE A 20 2.38 18.84 -13.01
C ILE A 20 1.23 18.33 -13.90
N ARG A 21 1.01 17.01 -13.91
CA ARG A 21 -0.03 16.35 -14.70
C ARG A 21 -1.38 16.27 -13.97
N GLY A 22 -1.46 16.75 -12.74
CA GLY A 22 -2.67 16.64 -11.91
C GLY A 22 -3.03 15.18 -11.59
N LEU A 23 -2.06 14.27 -11.56
CA LEU A 23 -2.28 12.86 -11.25
C LEU A 23 -1.87 12.57 -9.80
N PRO A 24 -2.78 12.02 -8.97
CA PRO A 24 -2.43 11.49 -7.67
C PRO A 24 -1.34 10.41 -7.78
N ILE A 25 -0.44 10.37 -6.81
CA ILE A 25 0.64 9.39 -6.74
C ILE A 25 0.73 8.78 -5.34
N LEU A 26 0.92 7.47 -5.29
CA LEU A 26 1.20 6.68 -4.10
C LEU A 26 2.65 6.15 -4.17
N PRO A 27 3.67 6.95 -3.81
CA PRO A 27 5.05 6.52 -3.82
C PRO A 27 5.36 5.59 -2.66
N GLY A 28 6.35 4.71 -2.86
CA GLY A 28 6.79 3.77 -1.84
C GLY A 28 7.69 4.44 -0.81
N VAL A 29 7.51 4.09 0.46
CA VAL A 29 8.38 4.45 1.58
C VAL A 29 8.58 3.23 2.44
N PHE A 30 9.70 3.17 3.16
CA PHE A 30 9.94 2.15 4.16
C PHE A 30 10.47 2.73 5.47
N THR A 31 11.15 3.87 5.45
CA THR A 31 11.84 4.46 6.62
C THR A 31 11.24 5.80 7.04
N ALA A 32 11.57 6.25 8.27
CA ALA A 32 11.15 7.55 8.77
C ALA A 32 11.62 8.72 7.89
N SER A 33 12.85 8.66 7.36
CA SER A 33 13.39 9.71 6.48
C SER A 33 12.61 9.82 5.17
N GLU A 34 12.19 8.70 4.59
CA GLU A 34 11.38 8.68 3.36
C GLU A 34 9.96 9.17 3.61
N VAL A 35 9.36 8.84 4.76
CA VAL A 35 8.05 9.39 5.16
C VAL A 35 8.12 10.91 5.30
N ASP A 36 9.13 11.42 6.01
CA ASP A 36 9.37 12.85 6.19
C ASP A 36 9.60 13.57 4.85
N GLU A 37 10.40 13.01 3.95
CA GLU A 37 10.60 13.58 2.62
C GLU A 37 9.30 13.60 1.80
N ALA A 38 8.51 12.52 1.80
CA ALA A 38 7.27 12.47 1.05
C ALA A 38 6.23 13.48 1.57
N LEU A 39 6.18 13.70 2.89
CA LEU A 39 5.32 14.73 3.49
C LEU A 39 5.75 16.14 3.07
N ARG A 40 7.06 16.44 3.02
CA ARG A 40 7.57 17.72 2.50
C ARG A 40 7.22 17.94 1.03
N LEU A 41 7.18 16.88 0.25
CA LEU A 41 6.76 16.91 -1.15
C LEU A 41 5.24 17.08 -1.33
N GLY A 42 4.46 17.09 -0.24
CA GLY A 42 3.01 17.28 -0.26
C GLY A 42 2.25 16.06 -0.76
N VAL A 43 2.82 14.86 -0.62
CA VAL A 43 2.16 13.61 -1.04
C VAL A 43 1.05 13.24 -0.06
N GLU A 44 -0.14 12.91 -0.57
CA GLU A 44 -1.32 12.64 0.26
C GLU A 44 -1.34 11.25 0.91
N MET A 45 -0.83 10.23 0.23
CA MET A 45 -0.80 8.84 0.70
C MET A 45 0.52 8.19 0.34
N LEU A 46 1.02 7.31 1.20
CA LEU A 46 2.32 6.66 1.04
C LEU A 46 2.16 5.15 1.05
N LYS A 47 2.74 4.46 0.07
CA LYS A 47 2.81 3.00 0.05
C LYS A 47 3.91 2.55 1.02
N LEU A 48 3.57 1.89 2.12
CA LEU A 48 4.59 1.25 2.95
C LEU A 48 5.01 -0.06 2.27
N PHE A 49 6.24 -0.16 1.78
CA PHE A 49 6.65 -1.31 0.97
C PHE A 49 8.14 -1.65 1.11
N PRO A 50 8.49 -2.95 1.29
CA PRO A 50 7.60 -4.08 1.55
C PRO A 50 7.09 -4.09 3.00
N SER A 51 5.79 -4.31 3.23
CA SER A 51 5.20 -4.20 4.57
C SER A 51 5.38 -5.44 5.46
N GLU A 52 5.38 -6.64 4.88
CA GLU A 52 5.37 -7.89 5.63
C GLU A 52 6.60 -8.12 6.54
N PRO A 53 7.84 -7.77 6.14
CA PRO A 53 9.02 -8.07 6.96
C PRO A 53 9.01 -7.50 8.38
N LEU A 54 8.37 -6.34 8.59
CA LEU A 54 8.30 -5.66 9.90
C LEU A 54 6.89 -5.54 10.48
N GLY A 55 5.87 -5.89 9.69
CA GLY A 55 4.50 -6.03 10.18
C GLY A 55 3.80 -4.73 10.60
N PRO A 56 2.59 -4.85 11.18
CA PRO A 56 1.79 -3.72 11.64
C PRO A 56 2.44 -2.88 12.76
N ALA A 57 3.24 -3.51 13.62
CA ALA A 57 3.91 -2.82 14.73
C ALA A 57 4.89 -1.74 14.23
N TYR A 58 5.63 -2.04 13.16
CA TYR A 58 6.54 -1.08 12.55
C TYR A 58 5.80 0.09 11.90
N MET A 59 4.70 -0.17 11.18
CA MET A 59 3.87 0.89 10.63
C MET A 59 3.33 1.81 11.73
N SER A 60 2.84 1.23 12.83
CA SER A 60 2.38 2.02 13.99
C SER A 60 3.51 2.87 14.58
N ALA A 61 4.73 2.34 14.67
CA ALA A 61 5.91 3.07 15.12
C ALA A 61 6.27 4.24 14.18
N LEU A 62 6.15 4.07 12.86
CA LEU A 62 6.33 5.17 11.88
C LEU A 62 5.27 6.25 12.05
N LEU A 63 4.01 5.89 12.35
CA LEU A 63 2.94 6.87 12.53
C LEU A 63 3.10 7.72 13.80
N GLN A 64 3.85 7.28 14.81
CA GLN A 64 4.07 8.04 16.06
C GLN A 64 4.68 9.44 15.80
N PRO A 65 5.82 9.59 15.10
CA PRO A 65 6.35 10.91 14.74
C PRO A 65 5.62 11.58 13.57
N PHE A 66 4.85 10.82 12.77
CA PHE A 66 4.17 11.33 11.57
C PHE A 66 2.65 11.08 11.62
N PRO A 67 1.91 11.67 12.58
CA PRO A 67 0.48 11.40 12.76
C PRO A 67 -0.38 11.85 11.58
N ALA A 68 0.13 12.74 10.72
CA ALA A 68 -0.54 13.19 9.49
C ALA A 68 -0.28 12.25 8.29
N ALA A 69 0.67 11.32 8.38
CA ALA A 69 0.97 10.40 7.29
C ALA A 69 -0.16 9.39 7.09
N ARG A 70 -0.51 9.15 5.83
CA ARG A 70 -1.52 8.15 5.44
C ARG A 70 -0.82 6.97 4.78
N LEU A 71 -0.46 5.97 5.58
CA LEU A 71 0.26 4.79 5.12
C LEU A 71 -0.69 3.72 4.54
N VAL A 72 -0.29 3.14 3.41
CA VAL A 72 -0.96 2.04 2.70
C VAL A 72 -0.01 0.85 2.65
N PRO A 73 -0.03 -0.04 3.64
CA PRO A 73 0.78 -1.25 3.64
C PRO A 73 0.55 -2.09 2.39
N THR A 74 1.66 -2.43 1.74
CA THR A 74 1.72 -3.17 0.48
C THR A 74 2.88 -4.17 0.52
N GLY A 75 2.69 -5.35 -0.07
CA GLY A 75 3.69 -6.42 -0.09
C GLY A 75 3.51 -7.36 1.10
N GLY A 76 3.06 -8.58 0.82
CA GLY A 76 2.75 -9.62 1.80
C GLY A 76 1.44 -9.41 2.59
N ILE A 77 0.55 -8.54 2.10
CA ILE A 77 -0.78 -8.35 2.70
C ILE A 77 -1.73 -9.46 2.24
N THR A 78 -2.46 -10.04 3.19
CA THR A 78 -3.43 -11.13 3.00
C THR A 78 -4.72 -10.79 3.75
N ALA A 79 -5.81 -11.53 3.47
CA ALA A 79 -7.04 -11.41 4.26
C ALA A 79 -6.77 -11.65 5.76
N ALA A 80 -5.89 -12.59 6.10
CA ALA A 80 -5.57 -12.94 7.48
C ALA A 80 -4.86 -11.81 8.26
N ASN A 81 -4.06 -10.96 7.60
CA ASN A 81 -3.28 -9.91 8.29
C ASN A 81 -3.77 -8.48 8.07
N ALA A 82 -4.66 -8.24 7.10
CA ALA A 82 -5.14 -6.90 6.77
C ALA A 82 -5.80 -6.18 7.95
N GLY A 83 -6.64 -6.87 8.71
CA GLY A 83 -7.29 -6.29 9.89
C GLY A 83 -6.30 -5.79 10.95
N ALA A 84 -5.13 -6.43 11.08
CA ALA A 84 -4.10 -5.99 12.02
C ALA A 84 -3.43 -4.67 11.58
N TYR A 85 -3.20 -4.50 10.27
CA TYR A 85 -2.72 -3.24 9.72
C TYR A 85 -3.75 -2.11 9.87
N LEU A 86 -5.03 -2.37 9.56
CA LEU A 86 -6.09 -1.37 9.74
C LEU A 86 -6.19 -0.92 11.20
N LYS A 87 -6.17 -1.85 12.16
CA LYS A 87 -6.14 -1.54 13.60
C LYS A 87 -4.90 -0.75 14.04
N ALA A 88 -3.78 -0.94 13.35
CA ALA A 88 -2.53 -0.22 13.60
C ALA A 88 -2.48 1.19 12.96
N GLY A 89 -3.57 1.65 12.33
CA GLY A 89 -3.69 3.00 11.78
C GLY A 89 -3.46 3.11 10.27
N ALA A 90 -3.44 1.99 9.54
CA ALA A 90 -3.35 2.03 8.08
C ALA A 90 -4.55 2.79 7.48
N ALA A 91 -4.28 3.68 6.53
CA ALA A 91 -5.35 4.41 5.83
C ALA A 91 -6.11 3.52 4.85
N ALA A 92 -5.43 2.51 4.30
CA ALA A 92 -5.97 1.45 3.46
C ALA A 92 -4.98 0.29 3.44
N VAL A 93 -5.34 -0.85 2.86
CA VAL A 93 -4.43 -1.98 2.63
C VAL A 93 -4.39 -2.32 1.14
N ALA A 94 -3.22 -2.70 0.62
CA ALA A 94 -3.08 -3.12 -0.77
C ALA A 94 -2.65 -4.59 -0.88
N MET A 95 -3.52 -5.40 -1.48
CA MET A 95 -3.29 -6.83 -1.72
C MET A 95 -2.99 -7.09 -3.20
N GLY A 96 -1.91 -7.81 -3.46
CA GLY A 96 -1.47 -8.18 -4.81
C GLY A 96 -1.58 -9.68 -5.04
N SER A 97 -0.45 -10.37 -4.93
CA SER A 97 -0.32 -11.81 -5.19
C SER A 97 -1.27 -12.70 -4.36
N SER A 98 -1.73 -12.23 -3.20
CA SER A 98 -2.73 -12.92 -2.38
C SER A 98 -4.13 -12.96 -3.01
N LEU A 99 -4.49 -11.95 -3.82
CA LEU A 99 -5.74 -11.91 -4.58
C LEU A 99 -5.57 -12.43 -6.01
N PHE A 100 -4.38 -12.22 -6.58
CA PHE A 100 -4.06 -12.57 -7.96
C PHE A 100 -2.91 -13.57 -8.06
N PRO A 101 -3.08 -14.82 -7.58
CA PRO A 101 -2.04 -15.84 -7.62
C PRO A 101 -1.81 -16.32 -9.07
N GLY A 102 -0.78 -15.79 -9.73
CA GLY A 102 -0.52 -16.02 -11.16
C GLY A 102 -0.48 -17.50 -11.56
N ALA A 103 0.15 -18.36 -10.75
CA ALA A 103 0.22 -19.80 -11.03
C ALA A 103 -1.16 -20.49 -10.98
N ARG A 104 -2.01 -20.14 -10.00
CA ARG A 104 -3.38 -20.68 -9.90
C ARG A 104 -4.27 -20.14 -11.00
N ILE A 105 -4.14 -18.85 -11.33
CA ILE A 105 -4.88 -18.26 -12.46
C ILE A 105 -4.51 -18.96 -13.77
N ALA A 106 -3.24 -19.27 -13.99
CA ALA A 106 -2.78 -19.99 -15.18
C ALA A 106 -3.30 -21.44 -15.23
N ALA A 107 -3.40 -22.13 -14.09
CA ALA A 107 -3.82 -23.52 -14.02
C ALA A 107 -5.35 -23.73 -13.97
N GLU A 108 -6.06 -22.87 -13.24
CA GLU A 108 -7.48 -23.03 -12.89
C GLU A 108 -8.38 -21.95 -13.54
N GLY A 109 -7.77 -20.95 -14.20
CA GLY A 109 -8.46 -19.83 -14.83
C GLY A 109 -8.81 -18.68 -13.87
N PRO A 110 -9.33 -17.55 -14.39
CA PRO A 110 -9.55 -16.33 -13.61
C PRO A 110 -10.63 -16.46 -12.52
N ARG A 111 -11.46 -17.51 -12.56
CA ARG A 111 -12.52 -17.73 -11.56
C ARG A 111 -11.99 -17.93 -10.14
N VAL A 112 -10.73 -18.31 -9.99
CA VAL A 112 -10.09 -18.44 -8.66
C VAL A 112 -9.99 -17.12 -7.90
N VAL A 113 -10.06 -15.98 -8.58
CA VAL A 113 -9.91 -14.65 -7.96
C VAL A 113 -11.16 -14.25 -7.17
N ALA A 114 -12.35 -14.57 -7.66
CA ALA A 114 -13.61 -14.16 -7.05
C ALA A 114 -13.75 -14.55 -5.55
N PRO A 115 -13.49 -15.82 -5.14
CA PRO A 115 -13.54 -16.17 -3.71
C PRO A 115 -12.45 -15.49 -2.88
N LEU A 116 -11.25 -15.26 -3.44
CA LEU A 116 -10.15 -14.58 -2.73
C LEU A 116 -10.51 -13.11 -2.43
N VAL A 117 -11.15 -12.43 -3.40
CA VAL A 117 -11.65 -11.06 -3.21
C VAL A 117 -12.78 -11.03 -2.18
N ALA A 118 -13.72 -11.99 -2.22
CA ALA A 118 -14.79 -12.08 -1.24
C ALA A 118 -14.26 -12.26 0.20
N GLU A 119 -13.26 -13.13 0.38
CA GLU A 119 -12.58 -13.34 1.65
C GLU A 119 -11.87 -12.06 2.13
N ALA A 120 -11.12 -11.40 1.25
CA ALA A 120 -10.43 -10.16 1.60
C ALA A 120 -11.39 -9.04 2.00
N LEU A 121 -12.51 -8.88 1.28
CA LEU A 121 -13.54 -7.90 1.63
C LEU A 121 -14.19 -8.20 2.98
N ALA A 122 -14.39 -9.47 3.33
CA ALA A 122 -14.92 -9.86 4.64
C ALA A 122 -13.92 -9.54 5.77
N ALA A 123 -12.62 -9.62 5.51
CA ALA A 123 -11.58 -9.38 6.50
C ALA A 123 -11.29 -7.89 6.81
N VAL A 124 -11.77 -6.97 5.98
CA VAL A 124 -11.56 -5.51 6.11
C VAL A 124 -12.83 -4.72 6.44
N ARG A 125 -13.95 -5.42 6.65
CA ARG A 125 -15.20 -4.85 7.19
C ARG A 125 -15.17 -4.85 8.71
#